data_AF-A0A523XAI5-F1
#
_entry.id   AF-A0A523XAI5-F1
#
_cell.length_a   1.000
_cell.length_b   1.000
_cell.length_c   1.000
_cell.angle_alpha   90.00
_cell.angle_beta   90.00
_cell.angle_gamma   90.00
#
_symmetry.space_group_name_H-M   'P 1'
#
loop_
_entity.id
_entity.type
_entity.pdbx_description
1 polymer ?
#
loop_
_entity_poly.entity_id
_entity_poly.type
_entity_poly.pdbx_seq_one_letter_code
_entity_poly.pdbx_strand_id
1 'polypeptide(L)'
;MKYTSLGIQILYSKAENILSILRKHRIINVDLEFIRKDKTIVIPVNTTDDKLRSILESATIDFDFSIDVFAFIEKVKQPKNLFEVVKDSIPKNLQEHIPKAYDIIGDIVIIDIPEEILTYKSEFGKAFLSLFPSIKTVYRKASAVSGELRIREIEYLSGEKKCETIHTEHGIKIAVNVCEAYFSPRLGHEHKRVADQSKEGEVIIDLFSGVGSFPL
;
A
#
# COMPACT_ATOMS: atom_id res chain seq x y z
N MET A 1 -22.75 -1.92 -7.39
CA MET A 1 -23.92 -2.49 -8.11
C MET A 1 -24.19 -3.89 -7.56
N LYS A 2 -25.44 -4.37 -7.51
CA LYS A 2 -25.73 -5.74 -7.01
C LYS A 2 -25.57 -6.74 -8.15
N TYR A 3 -24.76 -7.77 -7.97
CA TYR A 3 -24.50 -8.82 -8.94
C TYR A 3 -25.01 -10.16 -8.42
N THR A 4 -25.69 -10.93 -9.26
CA THR A 4 -26.04 -12.31 -8.94
C THR A 4 -24.87 -13.22 -9.25
N SER A 5 -24.46 -14.03 -8.27
CA SER A 5 -23.39 -15.01 -8.44
C SER A 5 -23.68 -16.24 -7.58
N LEU A 6 -23.12 -17.38 -7.97
CA LEU A 6 -23.19 -18.59 -7.16
C LEU A 6 -22.40 -18.37 -5.85
N GLY A 7 -22.97 -18.80 -4.73
CA GLY A 7 -22.34 -18.66 -3.43
C GLY A 7 -22.52 -19.91 -2.58
N ILE A 8 -21.55 -20.16 -1.70
CA ILE A 8 -21.65 -21.16 -0.63
C ILE A 8 -21.99 -20.44 0.67
N GLN A 9 -23.13 -20.77 1.27
CA GLN A 9 -23.52 -20.32 2.60
C GLN A 9 -23.16 -21.37 3.65
N ILE A 10 -22.43 -20.94 4.69
CA ILE A 10 -21.93 -21.78 5.79
C ILE A 10 -21.90 -21.03 7.10
N LEU A 11 -21.83 -21.76 8.22
CA LEU A 11 -21.59 -21.17 9.54
C LEU A 11 -20.18 -20.57 9.63
N TYR A 12 -20.04 -19.43 10.33
CA TYR A 12 -18.74 -18.77 10.53
C TYR A 12 -17.68 -19.69 11.13
N SER A 13 -18.08 -20.54 12.09
CA SER A 13 -17.21 -21.49 12.76
C SER A 13 -16.58 -22.52 11.81
N LYS A 14 -17.15 -22.70 10.62
CA LYS A 14 -16.69 -23.63 9.59
C LYS A 14 -16.14 -22.91 8.34
N ALA A 15 -16.12 -21.59 8.34
CA ALA A 15 -15.76 -20.79 7.17
C ALA A 15 -14.34 -21.06 6.65
N GLU A 16 -13.37 -21.20 7.54
CA GLU A 16 -11.97 -21.38 7.15
C GLU A 16 -11.72 -22.74 6.47
N ASN A 17 -12.46 -23.78 6.85
CA ASN A 17 -12.39 -25.10 6.21
C ASN A 17 -12.76 -25.01 4.72
N ILE A 18 -13.88 -24.35 4.42
CA ILE A 18 -14.31 -24.13 3.04
C ILE A 18 -13.39 -23.16 2.32
N LEU A 19 -13.00 -22.04 2.95
CA LEU A 19 -12.10 -21.07 2.33
C LEU A 19 -10.76 -21.70 1.92
N SER A 20 -10.21 -22.61 2.72
CA SER A 20 -9.00 -23.36 2.36
C SER A 20 -9.17 -24.16 1.07
N ILE A 21 -10.29 -24.89 0.92
CA ILE A 21 -10.62 -25.66 -0.28
C ILE A 21 -10.81 -24.72 -1.48
N LEU A 22 -11.62 -23.68 -1.35
CA LEU A 22 -11.91 -22.76 -2.44
C LEU A 22 -10.64 -22.00 -2.91
N ARG A 23 -9.74 -21.64 -1.98
CA ARG A 23 -8.44 -21.02 -2.29
C ARG A 23 -7.53 -21.99 -3.05
N LYS A 24 -7.45 -23.26 -2.61
CA LYS A 24 -6.67 -24.31 -3.27
C LYS A 24 -7.08 -24.47 -4.75
N HIS A 25 -8.38 -24.40 -5.02
CA HIS A 25 -8.93 -24.51 -6.37
C HIS A 25 -9.04 -23.17 -7.12
N ARG A 26 -8.70 -22.04 -6.49
CA ARG A 26 -8.77 -20.68 -7.06
C ARG A 26 -10.14 -20.30 -7.62
N ILE A 27 -11.21 -20.77 -6.97
CA ILE A 27 -12.60 -20.57 -7.43
C ILE A 27 -13.35 -19.48 -6.67
N ILE A 28 -12.73 -18.79 -5.71
CA ILE A 28 -13.37 -17.66 -5.03
C ILE A 28 -13.50 -16.49 -6.00
N ASN A 29 -14.70 -15.90 -6.09
CA ASN A 29 -14.87 -14.64 -6.80
C ASN A 29 -14.35 -13.49 -5.91
N VAL A 30 -13.15 -13.01 -6.23
CA VAL A 30 -12.48 -11.98 -5.45
C VAL A 30 -13.07 -10.59 -5.63
N ASP A 31 -13.81 -10.36 -6.72
CA ASP A 31 -14.41 -9.07 -7.06
C ASP A 31 -15.73 -8.81 -6.30
N LEU A 32 -16.26 -9.80 -5.59
CA LEU A 32 -17.50 -9.69 -4.82
C LEU A 32 -17.23 -9.73 -3.30
N GLU A 33 -18.00 -8.95 -2.53
CA GLU A 33 -17.97 -8.97 -1.07
C GLU A 33 -18.58 -10.25 -0.50
N PHE A 34 -18.09 -10.70 0.65
CA PHE A 34 -18.74 -11.82 1.35
C PHE A 34 -19.99 -11.32 2.05
N ILE A 35 -21.11 -12.04 1.91
CA ILE A 35 -22.35 -11.66 2.59
C ILE A 35 -22.29 -12.22 4.00
N ARG A 36 -22.54 -11.36 4.99
CA ARG A 36 -22.49 -11.68 6.41
C ARG A 36 -23.89 -11.51 6.99
N LYS A 37 -24.51 -12.60 7.46
CA LYS A 37 -25.85 -12.58 8.07
C LYS A 37 -25.93 -13.54 9.25
N ASP A 38 -26.32 -13.00 10.40
CA ASP A 38 -26.46 -13.71 11.67
C ASP A 38 -25.18 -14.47 12.05
N LYS A 39 -25.18 -15.80 11.89
CA LYS A 39 -24.05 -16.69 12.15
C LYS A 39 -23.48 -17.36 10.90
N THR A 40 -23.95 -16.92 9.73
CA THR A 40 -23.59 -17.48 8.43
C THR A 40 -22.82 -16.48 7.57
N ILE A 41 -21.95 -17.02 6.73
CA ILE A 41 -21.25 -16.30 5.69
C ILE A 41 -21.57 -16.93 4.34
N VAL A 42 -21.79 -16.08 3.34
CA VAL A 42 -21.90 -16.51 1.94
C VAL A 42 -20.65 -16.09 1.19
N ILE A 43 -19.95 -17.08 0.64
CA ILE A 43 -18.71 -16.88 -0.12
C ILE A 43 -19.03 -16.99 -1.61
N PRO A 44 -18.82 -15.94 -2.42
CA PRO A 44 -19.07 -15.97 -3.86
C PRO A 44 -18.00 -16.80 -4.59
N VAL A 45 -18.41 -17.55 -5.61
CA VAL A 45 -17.51 -18.41 -6.39
C VAL A 45 -17.64 -18.18 -7.90
N ASN A 46 -16.52 -18.33 -8.61
CA ASN A 46 -16.40 -18.27 -10.06
C ASN A 46 -16.40 -19.68 -10.68
N THR A 47 -17.48 -20.42 -10.46
CA THR A 47 -17.62 -21.79 -11.00
C THR A 47 -19.08 -22.19 -11.17
N THR A 48 -19.34 -23.33 -11.82
CA THR A 48 -20.68 -23.92 -11.96
C THR A 48 -21.04 -24.73 -10.71
N ASP A 49 -22.34 -24.92 -10.45
CA ASP A 49 -22.82 -25.69 -9.30
C ASP A 49 -22.25 -27.12 -9.30
N ASP A 50 -22.26 -27.81 -10.45
CA ASP A 50 -21.72 -29.17 -10.60
C ASP A 50 -20.23 -29.27 -10.24
N LYS A 51 -19.43 -28.30 -10.70
CA LYS A 51 -17.99 -28.27 -10.42
C LYS A 51 -17.72 -27.93 -8.96
N LEU A 52 -18.55 -27.09 -8.34
CA LEU A 52 -18.43 -26.79 -6.93
C LEU A 52 -18.74 -28.01 -6.07
N ARG A 53 -19.83 -28.71 -6.37
CA ARG A 53 -20.27 -29.91 -5.63
C ARG A 53 -19.21 -31.01 -5.69
N SER A 54 -18.69 -31.32 -6.87
CA SER A 54 -17.62 -32.32 -7.02
C SER A 54 -16.35 -32.00 -6.21
N ILE A 55 -15.97 -30.71 -6.13
CA ILE A 55 -14.83 -30.29 -5.30
C ILE A 55 -15.13 -30.50 -3.81
N LEU A 56 -16.33 -30.13 -3.36
CA LEU A 56 -16.73 -30.26 -1.96
C LEU A 56 -16.91 -31.73 -1.53
N GLU A 57 -17.47 -32.57 -2.40
CA GLU A 57 -17.60 -34.03 -2.18
C GLU A 57 -16.23 -34.69 -2.00
N SER A 58 -15.23 -34.30 -2.81
CA SER A 58 -13.87 -34.82 -2.70
C SER A 58 -13.15 -34.43 -1.40
N ALA A 59 -13.64 -33.40 -0.71
CA ALA A 59 -13.01 -32.83 0.47
C ALA A 59 -13.54 -33.40 1.81
N THR A 60 -14.47 -34.36 1.79
CA THR A 60 -15.04 -35.03 2.98
C THR A 60 -15.53 -34.03 4.04
N ILE A 61 -16.52 -33.21 3.69
CA ILE A 61 -17.09 -32.18 4.56
C ILE A 61 -18.14 -32.78 5.49
N ASP A 62 -17.96 -32.62 6.81
CA ASP A 62 -18.81 -33.18 7.87
C ASP A 62 -19.78 -32.16 8.50
N PHE A 63 -20.03 -31.04 7.83
CA PHE A 63 -20.89 -29.96 8.30
C PHE A 63 -21.81 -29.43 7.21
N ASP A 64 -22.93 -28.85 7.62
CA ASP A 64 -23.94 -28.33 6.70
C ASP A 64 -23.45 -27.09 5.93
N PHE A 65 -23.77 -27.06 4.65
CA PHE A 65 -23.61 -25.92 3.75
C PHE A 65 -24.76 -25.89 2.75
N SER A 66 -25.07 -24.71 2.22
CA SER A 66 -25.99 -24.57 1.08
C SER A 66 -25.30 -23.84 -0.07
N ILE A 67 -25.64 -24.23 -1.29
CA ILE A 67 -25.20 -23.56 -2.51
C ILE A 67 -26.44 -23.00 -3.18
N ASP A 68 -26.41 -21.71 -3.49
CA ASP A 68 -27.49 -21.01 -4.18
C ASP A 68 -26.94 -19.78 -4.91
N VAL A 69 -27.79 -19.10 -5.67
CA VAL A 69 -27.49 -17.82 -6.30
C VAL A 69 -27.84 -16.69 -5.32
N PHE A 70 -26.86 -15.87 -4.98
CA PHE A 70 -27.03 -14.74 -4.06
C PHE A 70 -26.76 -13.41 -4.77
N ALA A 71 -27.39 -12.35 -4.27
CA ALA A 71 -27.11 -10.98 -4.69
C ALA A 71 -25.95 -10.40 -3.88
N PHE A 72 -24.76 -10.37 -4.48
CA PHE A 72 -23.53 -9.83 -3.92
C PHE A 72 -23.35 -8.36 -4.25
N ILE A 73 -22.58 -7.67 -3.41
CA ILE A 73 -22.08 -6.33 -3.70
C ILE A 73 -20.70 -6.49 -4.35
N GLU A 74 -20.49 -5.83 -5.48
CA GLU A 74 -19.15 -5.73 -6.07
C GLU A 74 -18.24 -4.94 -5.14
N LYS A 75 -17.07 -5.51 -4.82
CA LYS A 75 -16.03 -4.78 -4.10
C LYS A 75 -15.63 -3.60 -4.96
N VAL A 76 -15.71 -2.41 -4.38
CA VAL A 76 -15.05 -1.24 -4.94
C VAL A 76 -13.55 -1.57 -4.97
N LYS A 77 -12.99 -1.79 -6.15
CA LYS A 77 -11.55 -2.00 -6.32
C LYS A 77 -10.86 -0.73 -5.87
N GLN A 78 -10.35 -0.73 -4.64
CA GLN A 78 -9.45 0.32 -4.23
C GLN A 78 -8.20 0.21 -5.08
N PRO A 79 -7.75 1.31 -5.69
CA PRO A 79 -6.55 1.30 -6.50
C PRO A 79 -5.38 0.79 -5.65
N LYS A 80 -4.64 -0.18 -6.17
CA LYS A 80 -3.60 -0.86 -5.39
C LYS A 80 -2.29 -0.08 -5.34
N ASN A 81 -2.10 0.83 -6.28
CA ASN A 81 -0.86 1.56 -6.45
C ASN A 81 -1.09 2.90 -7.15
N LEU A 82 -0.07 3.75 -7.11
CA LEU A 82 -0.07 5.08 -7.72
C LEU A 82 -0.46 5.06 -9.19
N PHE A 83 0.09 4.12 -9.98
CA PHE A 83 -0.16 4.01 -11.41
C PHE A 83 -1.65 3.83 -11.71
N GLU A 84 -2.33 2.93 -11.00
CA GLU A 84 -3.77 2.70 -11.19
C GLU A 84 -4.63 3.95 -10.95
N VAL A 85 -4.19 4.86 -10.06
CA VAL A 85 -4.91 6.09 -9.77
C VAL A 85 -4.70 7.16 -10.83
N VAL A 86 -3.47 7.33 -11.32
CA VAL A 86 -3.12 8.46 -12.19
C VAL A 86 -3.19 8.12 -13.68
N LYS A 87 -3.19 6.83 -14.06
CA LYS A 87 -3.14 6.41 -15.47
C LYS A 87 -4.27 6.97 -16.33
N ASP A 88 -5.46 7.15 -15.77
CA ASP A 88 -6.62 7.61 -16.54
C ASP A 88 -6.61 9.14 -16.73
N SER A 89 -5.85 9.87 -15.90
CA SER A 89 -5.57 11.30 -16.06
C SER A 89 -4.39 11.58 -17.01
N ILE A 90 -3.58 10.57 -17.36
CA ILE A 90 -2.35 10.71 -18.16
C ILE A 90 -2.52 10.00 -19.52
N PRO A 91 -2.23 10.67 -20.66
CA PRO A 91 -2.29 10.06 -21.98
C PRO A 91 -1.50 8.76 -22.08
N LYS A 92 -2.04 7.75 -22.78
CA LYS A 92 -1.44 6.40 -22.87
C LYS A 92 0.03 6.40 -23.30
N ASN A 93 0.42 7.31 -24.20
CA ASN A 93 1.79 7.43 -24.69
C ASN A 93 2.77 8.05 -23.66
N LEU A 94 2.27 8.62 -22.57
CA LEU A 94 3.09 9.21 -21.50
C LEU A 94 3.08 8.38 -20.21
N GLN A 95 2.27 7.33 -20.14
CA GLN A 95 2.12 6.51 -18.94
C GLN A 95 3.41 5.78 -18.54
N GLU A 96 4.35 5.57 -19.47
CA GLU A 96 5.65 4.98 -19.16
C GLU A 96 6.53 5.85 -18.25
N HIS A 97 6.29 7.17 -18.23
CA HIS A 97 6.98 8.12 -17.37
C HIS A 97 6.41 8.17 -15.94
N ILE A 98 5.31 7.44 -15.65
CA ILE A 98 4.73 7.42 -14.31
C ILE A 98 5.74 6.80 -13.32
N PRO A 99 6.14 7.52 -12.26
CA PRO A 99 7.14 7.03 -11.32
C PRO A 99 6.63 5.80 -10.57
N LYS A 100 7.49 4.78 -10.49
CA LYS A 100 7.21 3.54 -9.75
C LYS A 100 7.67 3.60 -8.29
N ALA A 101 8.49 4.59 -7.95
CA ALA A 101 9.09 4.76 -6.63
C ALA A 101 8.89 6.18 -6.12
N TYR A 102 8.77 6.29 -4.80
CA TYR A 102 8.60 7.52 -4.05
C TYR A 102 9.13 7.26 -2.63
N ASP A 103 9.44 8.32 -1.91
CA ASP A 103 9.94 8.24 -0.54
C ASP A 103 8.83 8.67 0.42
N ILE A 104 8.58 7.86 1.45
CA ILE A 104 7.68 8.20 2.57
C ILE A 104 8.55 8.52 3.79
N ILE A 105 8.40 9.72 4.32
CA ILE A 105 9.08 10.19 5.52
C ILE A 105 7.99 10.59 6.50
N GLY A 106 7.71 9.71 7.47
CA GLY A 106 6.57 9.89 8.39
C GLY A 106 5.26 9.97 7.61
N ASP A 107 4.59 11.12 7.71
CA ASP A 107 3.34 11.44 7.01
C ASP A 107 3.52 12.31 5.75
N ILE A 108 4.75 12.42 5.25
CA ILE A 108 5.10 13.19 4.04
C ILE A 108 5.55 12.24 2.92
N VAL A 109 5.03 12.43 1.71
CA VAL A 109 5.51 11.80 0.48
C VAL A 109 6.37 12.77 -0.32
N ILE A 110 7.49 12.28 -0.85
CA ILE A 110 8.30 12.97 -1.85
C ILE A 110 8.44 12.09 -3.09
N ILE A 111 7.96 12.58 -4.23
CA ILE A 111 7.99 11.88 -5.52
C ILE A 111 8.89 12.60 -6.53
N ASP A 112 9.56 11.87 -7.41
CA ASP A 112 10.28 12.43 -8.55
C ASP A 112 9.39 12.35 -9.80
N ILE A 113 8.92 13.49 -10.31
CA ILE A 113 7.99 13.54 -11.46
C ILE A 113 8.78 14.02 -12.69
N PRO A 114 8.92 13.19 -13.74
CA PRO A 114 9.59 13.59 -14.97
C PRO A 114 8.91 14.76 -15.68
N GLU A 115 9.70 15.55 -16.41
CA GLU A 115 9.24 16.74 -17.14
C GLU A 115 8.12 16.42 -18.14
N GLU A 116 8.17 15.24 -18.78
CA GLU A 116 7.21 14.79 -19.79
C GLU A 116 5.77 14.71 -19.27
N ILE A 117 5.62 14.50 -17.96
CA ILE A 117 4.31 14.41 -17.30
C ILE A 117 4.12 15.46 -16.20
N LEU A 118 4.99 16.47 -16.14
CA LEU A 118 4.98 17.45 -15.07
C LEU A 118 3.69 18.27 -15.03
N THR A 119 3.05 18.49 -16.19
CA THR A 119 1.72 19.13 -16.30
C THR A 119 0.65 18.41 -15.48
N TYR A 120 0.81 17.11 -15.19
CA TYR A 120 -0.12 16.30 -14.41
C TYR A 120 0.24 16.20 -12.92
N LYS A 121 1.20 16.98 -12.42
CA LYS A 121 1.69 16.91 -11.02
C LYS A 121 0.59 17.00 -9.95
N SER A 122 -0.50 17.73 -10.22
CA SER A 122 -1.64 17.82 -9.29
C SER A 122 -2.36 16.49 -9.08
N GLU A 123 -2.36 15.62 -10.09
CA GLU A 123 -3.00 14.31 -10.03
C GLU A 123 -2.25 13.36 -9.09
N PHE A 124 -0.91 13.45 -9.07
CA PHE A 124 -0.08 12.72 -8.12
C PHE A 124 -0.37 13.13 -6.67
N GLY A 125 -0.46 14.44 -6.42
CA GLY A 125 -0.79 14.96 -5.09
C GLY A 125 -2.09 14.38 -4.53
N LYS A 126 -3.17 14.43 -5.32
CA LYS A 126 -4.47 13.85 -4.94
C LYS A 126 -4.39 12.33 -4.79
N ALA A 127 -3.66 11.66 -5.68
CA ALA A 127 -3.54 10.21 -5.67
C ALA A 127 -2.92 9.69 -4.37
N PHE A 128 -1.84 10.31 -3.89
CA PHE A 128 -1.20 9.89 -2.65
C PHE A 128 -2.08 10.07 -1.42
N LEU A 129 -2.81 11.19 -1.32
CA LEU A 129 -3.74 11.42 -0.20
C LEU A 129 -4.92 10.43 -0.20
N SER A 130 -5.35 10.01 -1.39
CA SER A 130 -6.41 9.00 -1.56
C SER A 130 -5.91 7.58 -1.22
N LEU A 131 -4.69 7.24 -1.66
CA LEU A 131 -4.10 5.91 -1.48
C LEU A 131 -3.62 5.64 -0.06
N PHE A 132 -3.09 6.66 0.61
CA PHE A 132 -2.42 6.51 1.90
C PHE A 132 -3.04 7.45 2.94
N PRO A 133 -4.03 6.98 3.74
CA PRO A 133 -4.71 7.82 4.73
C PRO A 133 -3.79 8.43 5.80
N SER A 134 -2.62 7.82 6.03
CA SER A 134 -1.59 8.32 6.94
C SER A 134 -0.83 9.52 6.38
N ILE A 135 -0.79 9.71 5.05
CA ILE A 135 -0.08 10.81 4.41
C ILE A 135 -0.91 12.09 4.54
N LYS A 136 -0.24 13.16 4.96
CA LYS A 136 -0.82 14.49 5.13
C LYS A 136 -0.26 15.48 4.11
N THR A 137 0.93 15.25 3.59
CA THR A 137 1.60 16.19 2.68
C THR A 137 2.29 15.46 1.54
N VAL A 138 2.22 16.05 0.34
CA VAL A 138 2.88 15.52 -0.86
C VAL A 138 3.73 16.61 -1.49
N TYR A 139 5.00 16.31 -1.71
CA TYR A 139 5.96 17.12 -2.44
C TYR A 139 6.47 16.39 -3.69
N ARG A 140 6.97 17.15 -4.67
CA ARG A 140 7.88 16.62 -5.70
C ARG A 140 9.31 17.10 -5.49
N LYS A 141 10.25 16.33 -6.02
CA LYS A 141 11.64 16.76 -6.23
C LYS A 141 11.64 17.80 -7.36
N ALA A 142 12.12 19.01 -7.08
CA ALA A 142 12.20 20.11 -8.04
C ALA A 142 13.61 20.28 -8.61
N SER A 143 14.64 19.77 -7.92
CA SER A 143 16.03 19.83 -8.38
C SER A 143 16.81 18.56 -8.02
N ALA A 144 18.07 18.48 -8.48
CA ALA A 144 19.03 17.52 -7.95
C ALA A 144 19.48 17.96 -6.54
N VAL A 145 20.07 17.03 -5.77
CA VAL A 145 20.74 17.41 -4.51
C VAL A 145 21.93 18.32 -4.84
N SER A 146 22.00 19.49 -4.22
CA SER A 146 23.04 20.49 -4.47
C SER A 146 23.46 21.22 -3.19
N GLY A 147 24.50 22.05 -3.29
CA GLY A 147 24.98 22.87 -2.19
C GLY A 147 25.73 22.11 -1.08
N GLU A 148 26.28 22.87 -0.14
CA GLU A 148 27.06 22.35 1.00
C GLU A 148 26.21 21.51 1.94
N LEU A 149 24.96 21.94 2.18
CA LEU A 149 24.00 21.23 3.03
C LEU A 149 23.33 20.04 2.33
N ARG A 150 23.63 19.80 1.05
CA ARG A 150 23.08 18.68 0.26
C ARG A 150 21.54 18.64 0.29
N ILE A 151 20.91 19.80 0.37
CA ILE A 151 19.45 19.94 0.34
C ILE A 151 18.98 19.85 -1.11
N ARG A 152 17.80 19.29 -1.31
CA ARG A 152 17.12 19.25 -2.60
C ARG A 152 15.94 20.21 -2.54
N GLU A 153 15.73 21.00 -3.58
CA GLU A 153 14.51 21.80 -3.66
C GLU A 153 13.32 20.87 -3.84
N ILE A 154 12.28 21.11 -3.05
CA ILE A 154 11.03 20.38 -3.13
C ILE A 154 9.89 21.36 -3.42
N GLU A 155 8.98 20.95 -4.31
CA GLU A 155 7.79 21.71 -4.64
C GLU A 155 6.57 21.04 -4.02
N TYR A 156 5.78 21.81 -3.27
CA TYR A 156 4.53 21.34 -2.68
C TYR A 156 3.50 20.99 -3.76
N LEU A 157 2.85 19.83 -3.63
CA LEU A 157 1.80 19.38 -4.55
C LEU A 157 0.39 19.38 -3.91
N SER A 158 0.23 18.82 -2.71
CA SER A 158 -1.10 18.67 -2.09
C SER A 158 -1.04 18.35 -0.59
N GLY A 159 -2.18 18.52 0.08
CA GLY A 159 -2.39 18.19 1.49
C GLY A 159 -2.23 19.37 2.45
N GLU A 160 -1.71 19.10 3.63
CA GLU A 160 -1.32 20.11 4.60
C GLU A 160 0.07 20.63 4.24
N LYS A 161 0.22 21.93 4.02
CA LYS A 161 1.53 22.51 3.65
C LYS A 161 2.44 22.60 4.88
N LYS A 162 3.23 21.55 5.13
CA LYS A 162 4.19 21.45 6.23
C LYS A 162 5.45 20.69 5.84
N CYS A 163 6.57 21.01 6.48
CA CYS A 163 7.87 20.38 6.24
C CYS A 163 8.29 19.40 7.35
N GLU A 164 7.67 19.49 8.53
CA GLU A 164 8.06 18.72 9.71
C GLU A 164 7.25 17.42 9.83
N THR A 165 7.95 16.35 10.21
CA THR A 165 7.37 15.03 10.43
C THR A 165 8.22 14.18 11.37
N ILE A 166 7.66 13.05 11.80
CA ILE A 166 8.37 12.03 12.58
C ILE A 166 8.45 10.77 11.72
N HIS A 167 9.66 10.43 11.29
CA HIS A 167 9.93 9.14 10.65
C HIS A 167 10.18 8.08 11.73
N THR A 168 9.63 6.88 11.54
CA THR A 168 9.89 5.74 12.42
C THR A 168 10.61 4.65 11.63
N GLU A 169 11.80 4.28 12.07
CA GLU A 169 12.56 3.15 11.54
C GLU A 169 13.09 2.31 12.69
N HIS A 170 13.06 0.98 12.59
CA HIS A 170 13.62 0.05 13.60
C HIS A 170 13.24 0.32 15.07
N GLY A 171 12.09 0.95 15.32
CA GLY A 171 11.62 1.30 16.67
C GLY A 171 12.07 2.66 17.19
N ILE A 172 12.96 3.37 16.48
CA ILE A 172 13.35 4.76 16.79
C ILE A 172 12.47 5.77 16.08
N LYS A 173 12.32 6.96 16.67
CA LYS A 173 11.57 8.09 16.11
C LYS A 173 12.53 9.22 15.81
N ILE A 174 12.56 9.64 14.54
CA ILE A 174 13.47 10.66 14.02
C ILE A 174 12.63 11.87 13.60
N ALA A 175 12.89 13.03 14.19
CA ALA A 175 12.28 14.28 13.78
C ALA A 175 12.99 14.79 12.51
N VAL A 176 12.22 15.05 11.45
CA VAL A 176 12.76 15.46 10.15
C VAL A 176 12.02 16.69 9.65
N ASN A 177 12.77 17.73 9.28
CA ASN A 177 12.29 18.81 8.44
C ASN A 177 12.77 18.55 6.99
N VAL A 178 11.87 18.08 6.12
CA VAL A 178 12.23 17.67 4.75
C VAL A 178 12.60 18.84 3.83
N CYS A 179 12.31 20.08 4.24
CA CYS A 179 12.64 21.29 3.49
C CYS A 179 14.04 21.81 3.82
N GLU A 180 14.59 21.44 4.98
CA GLU A 180 15.83 22.01 5.53
C GLU A 180 16.93 20.98 5.77
N ALA A 181 16.61 19.69 5.75
CA ALA A 181 17.58 18.63 6.01
C ALA A 181 17.50 17.50 4.98
N TYR A 182 18.66 16.97 4.61
CA TYR A 182 18.73 15.72 3.86
C TYR A 182 18.31 14.55 4.76
N PHE A 183 17.36 13.76 4.26
CA PHE A 183 16.99 12.49 4.87
C PHE A 183 16.57 11.49 3.78
N SER A 184 16.98 10.23 3.91
CA SER A 184 16.62 9.16 2.99
C SER A 184 16.13 7.94 3.77
N PRO A 185 14.83 7.60 3.72
CA PRO A 185 14.30 6.41 4.40
C PRO A 185 14.85 5.11 3.81
N ARG A 186 15.48 5.16 2.62
CA ARG A 186 16.10 4.01 1.97
C ARG A 186 17.37 3.53 2.68
N LEU A 187 17.97 4.38 3.52
CA LEU A 187 19.16 4.04 4.28
C LEU A 187 18.85 3.29 5.57
N GLY A 188 17.58 3.08 5.93
CA GLY A 188 17.24 2.43 7.21
C GLY A 188 17.86 1.04 7.39
N HIS A 189 18.00 0.24 6.32
CA HIS A 189 18.74 -1.03 6.41
C HIS A 189 20.23 -0.82 6.72
N GLU A 190 20.84 0.23 6.18
CA GLU A 190 22.24 0.57 6.44
C GLU A 190 22.42 1.11 7.85
N HIS A 191 21.50 1.95 8.35
CA HIS A 191 21.48 2.39 9.75
C HIS A 191 21.49 1.17 10.69
N LYS A 192 20.58 0.22 10.47
CA LYS A 192 20.51 -1.01 11.27
C LYS A 192 21.77 -1.86 11.16
N ARG A 193 22.32 -2.01 9.95
CA ARG A 193 23.55 -2.79 9.71
C ARG A 193 24.72 -2.22 10.51
N VAL A 194 24.90 -0.89 10.49
CA VAL A 194 25.98 -0.21 11.22
C VAL A 194 25.73 -0.26 12.73
N ALA A 195 24.49 -0.01 13.17
CA ALA A 195 24.12 -0.13 14.58
C ALA A 195 24.38 -1.54 15.14
N ASP A 196 24.13 -2.59 14.36
CA ASP A 196 24.39 -3.99 14.78
C ASP A 196 25.88 -4.36 14.89
N GLN A 197 26.77 -3.53 14.34
CA GLN A 197 28.22 -3.72 14.45
C GLN A 197 28.82 -2.99 15.64
N SER A 198 28.12 -2.02 16.22
CA SER A 198 28.60 -1.28 17.38
C SER A 198 28.59 -2.15 18.63
N LYS A 199 29.47 -1.83 19.57
CA LYS A 199 29.54 -2.50 20.86
C LYS A 199 29.38 -1.50 21.99
N GLU A 200 28.82 -2.00 23.09
CA GLU A 200 28.69 -1.24 24.34
C GLU A 200 30.06 -0.67 24.75
N GLY A 201 30.11 0.63 25.04
CA GLY A 201 31.32 1.35 25.44
C GLY A 201 32.22 1.84 24.31
N GLU A 202 31.86 1.62 23.04
CA GLU A 202 32.57 2.23 21.91
C GLU A 202 32.31 3.75 21.82
N VAL A 203 33.32 4.49 21.38
CA VAL A 203 33.19 5.90 21.01
C VAL A 203 33.08 6.00 19.51
N ILE A 204 31.89 6.36 19.02
CA ILE A 204 31.59 6.50 17.59
C ILE A 204 31.56 7.98 17.22
N ILE A 205 32.18 8.32 16.10
CA ILE A 205 32.16 9.67 15.54
C ILE A 205 31.40 9.63 14.22
N ASP A 206 30.26 10.30 14.16
CA ASP A 206 29.54 10.57 12.92
C ASP A 206 29.91 11.96 12.41
N LEU A 207 30.65 12.01 11.30
CA LEU A 207 31.14 13.25 10.71
C LEU A 207 30.02 14.07 10.04
N PHE A 208 28.92 13.44 9.66
CA PHE A 208 27.86 14.03 8.84
C PHE A 208 26.46 13.58 9.29
N SER A 209 26.19 13.74 10.59
CA SER A 209 25.01 13.13 11.23
C SER A 209 23.66 13.62 10.72
N GLY A 210 23.59 14.80 10.12
CA GLY A 210 22.33 15.39 9.67
C GLY A 210 21.31 15.43 10.82
N VAL A 211 20.15 14.81 10.62
CA VAL A 211 19.07 14.68 11.64
C VAL A 211 19.34 13.62 12.72
N GLY A 212 20.52 12.98 12.70
CA GLY A 212 20.93 11.99 13.69
C GLY A 212 20.47 10.56 13.39
N SER A 213 20.26 10.19 12.12
CA SER A 213 19.71 8.86 11.79
C SER A 213 20.66 7.69 12.11
N PHE A 214 21.98 7.88 12.02
CA PHE A 214 22.96 6.87 12.42
C PHE A 214 23.24 6.85 13.93
N PRO A 215 23.34 8.02 14.63
CA PRO A 215 23.62 8.04 16.07
C PRO A 215 22.46 7.62 16.99
N LEU A 216 21.21 7.73 16.53
CA LEU A 216 20.01 7.33 17.30
C LEU A 216 19.78 5.82 17.28
#